data_AF-A0A946NWB9-F1
#
_entry.id   AF-A0A946NWB9-F1
#
_cell.length_a   1.000
_cell.length_b   1.000
_cell.length_c   1.000
_cell.angle_alpha   90.00
_cell.angle_beta   90.00
_cell.angle_gamma   90.00
#
_symmetry.space_group_name_H-M   'P 1'
#
loop_
_entity.id
_entity.type
_entity.pdbx_description
1 polymer ?
#
loop_
_entity_poly.entity_id
_entity_poly.type
_entity_poly.pdbx_seq_one_letter_code
_entity_poly.pdbx_strand_id
1 'polypeptide(L)'
;RNGFGDLVDKLQNLPSEKRVEIERDINDTFENNANLAMVDSEKGITNLHVPSDVIIDASMPAMIRTSGKMWNRDNKTEDTKAIIPDSSYASIYSATIDFCKQNGAFDPTNMGTVPNVGLMAQKAEEYGSHDKTFEIQTAGVVRVMDTTGDILIEHNVEEGDIWRMCQTKDDPIKNWVKLAVNRAKATDWPTVFWLDENRAHDAEIINKVNRYLQDHDTSGLNIKILPPYQATLFTLDRVKKGENTISVTGNVLRDYLTDLFPILELGTSAKMLSIVPLMNGGGLFETGAGGSAPKHVQQFTSEGHLRWDSLGEFLALKESLEHLSEVNNNQKAKVLAITLEKATEVLLMNGKSPLRKVGQLDNRGSHFYLAMYWARELSNQTEDKSLQSIFENVSDTMETHEEKIVAEINESQGNNEDINGYYFPDEELVNNVMRPSATLNTIIDNLQYDS
;
A
#
# COMPACT_ATOMS: atom_id res chain seq x y z
N ARG A 1 14.56 11.31 18.90
CA ARG A 1 13.92 10.02 18.55
C ARG A 1 12.42 10.18 18.35
N ASN A 2 11.69 10.82 19.27
CA ASN A 2 10.23 11.00 19.18
C ASN A 2 9.79 12.21 18.34
N GLY A 3 10.69 12.78 17.53
CA GLY A 3 10.44 13.99 16.76
C GLY A 3 10.46 15.30 17.57
N PHE A 4 10.25 16.41 16.88
CA PHE A 4 10.21 17.76 17.41
C PHE A 4 8.92 18.04 18.21
N GLY A 5 7.82 17.35 17.92
CA GLY A 5 6.57 17.48 18.68
C GLY A 5 6.73 17.15 20.16
N ASP A 6 7.53 16.12 20.49
CA ASP A 6 7.84 15.75 21.88
C ASP A 6 8.53 16.90 22.66
N LEU A 7 9.37 17.69 21.99
CA LEU A 7 9.95 18.89 22.58
C LEU A 7 8.86 19.94 22.83
N VAL A 8 8.04 20.24 21.80
CA VAL A 8 6.97 21.25 21.87
C VAL A 8 5.99 20.96 23.00
N ASP A 9 5.59 19.69 23.18
CA ASP A 9 4.70 19.28 24.26
C ASP A 9 5.34 19.47 25.64
N LYS A 10 6.62 19.11 25.78
CA LYS A 10 7.35 19.22 27.06
C LYS A 10 7.67 20.66 27.45
N LEU A 11 7.76 21.59 26.49
CA LEU A 11 7.94 23.02 26.78
C LEU A 11 6.82 23.58 27.66
N GLN A 12 5.61 23.03 27.58
CA GLN A 12 4.48 23.46 28.41
C GLN A 12 4.68 23.19 29.91
N ASN A 13 5.62 22.32 30.27
CA ASN A 13 5.96 22.02 31.66
C ASN A 13 6.99 22.99 32.26
N LEU A 14 7.53 23.94 31.47
CA LEU A 14 8.53 24.89 31.92
C LEU A 14 7.91 26.20 32.44
N PRO A 15 8.64 26.95 33.30
CA PRO A 15 8.27 28.32 33.64
C PRO A 15 8.16 29.19 32.38
N SER A 16 7.15 30.09 32.35
CA SER A 16 6.82 30.92 31.20
C SER A 16 8.02 31.66 30.60
N GLU A 17 8.88 32.25 31.43
CA GLU A 17 10.08 32.96 30.97
C GLU A 17 11.03 32.06 30.18
N LYS A 18 11.30 30.85 30.69
CA LYS A 18 12.17 29.88 30.00
C LYS A 18 11.51 29.31 28.75
N ARG A 19 10.19 29.10 28.78
CA ARG A 19 9.41 28.64 27.62
C ARG A 19 9.53 29.64 26.46
N VAL A 20 9.27 30.92 26.73
CA VAL A 20 9.33 31.99 25.72
C VAL A 20 10.74 32.16 25.18
N GLU A 21 11.77 32.04 26.02
CA GLU A 21 13.17 32.06 25.56
C GLU A 21 13.44 30.94 24.54
N ILE A 22 13.07 29.70 24.84
CA ILE A 22 13.29 28.56 23.94
C ILE A 22 12.43 28.66 22.67
N GLU A 23 11.17 29.08 22.79
CA GLU A 23 10.28 29.31 21.64
C GLU A 23 10.85 30.35 20.67
N ARG A 24 11.49 31.41 21.19
CA ARG A 24 12.18 32.40 20.35
C ARG A 24 13.36 31.76 19.61
N ASP A 25 14.21 31.02 20.31
CA ASP A 25 15.38 30.39 19.68
C ASP A 25 14.98 29.35 18.59
N ILE A 26 13.85 28.68 18.79
CA ILE A 26 13.23 27.79 17.79
C ILE A 26 12.79 28.60 16.56
N ASN A 27 12.09 29.72 16.76
CA ASN A 27 11.63 30.58 15.67
C ASN A 27 12.83 31.16 14.89
N ASP A 28 13.84 31.64 15.60
CA ASP A 28 15.09 32.14 14.99
C ASP A 28 15.78 31.04 14.17
N THR A 29 15.81 29.80 14.67
CA THR A 29 16.35 28.65 13.92
C THR A 29 15.58 28.43 12.63
N PHE A 30 14.26 28.53 12.68
CA PHE A 30 13.41 28.34 11.52
C PHE A 30 13.49 29.49 10.50
N GLU A 31 13.71 30.72 10.93
CA GLU A 31 13.88 31.89 10.05
C GLU A 31 15.25 31.90 9.36
N ASN A 32 16.28 31.36 10.02
CA ASN A 32 17.67 31.40 9.54
C ASN A 32 18.12 30.14 8.79
N ASN A 33 17.27 29.13 8.62
CA ASN A 33 17.59 27.87 7.95
C ASN A 33 16.64 27.58 6.77
N ALA A 34 16.92 26.50 6.04
CA ALA A 34 16.07 26.07 4.93
C ALA A 34 14.65 25.74 5.41
N ASN A 35 13.66 26.09 4.57
CA ASN A 35 12.27 25.72 4.80
C ASN A 35 12.12 24.20 4.95
N LEU A 36 11.23 23.78 5.84
CA LEU A 36 10.85 22.39 6.00
C LEU A 36 9.53 22.12 5.29
N ALA A 37 9.41 20.90 4.75
CA ALA A 37 8.11 20.40 4.31
C ALA A 37 7.15 20.31 5.50
N MET A 38 5.87 20.59 5.24
CA MET A 38 4.79 20.58 6.22
C MET A 38 3.89 19.35 6.02
N VAL A 39 3.51 18.73 7.13
CA VAL A 39 2.49 17.66 7.20
C VAL A 39 1.09 18.28 7.28
N ASP A 40 0.98 19.37 8.05
CA ASP A 40 -0.19 20.23 8.20
C ASP A 40 0.30 21.66 8.46
N SER A 41 0.25 22.52 7.43
CA SER A 41 0.74 23.89 7.51
C SER A 41 -0.13 24.78 8.41
N GLU A 42 -1.44 24.52 8.49
CA GLU A 42 -2.37 25.32 9.31
C GLU A 42 -2.11 25.10 10.80
N LYS A 43 -1.74 23.87 11.17
CA LYS A 43 -1.38 23.52 12.55
C LYS A 43 0.12 23.66 12.86
N GLY A 44 0.92 24.09 11.88
CA GLY A 44 2.37 24.22 12.04
C GLY A 44 3.12 22.89 12.17
N ILE A 45 2.52 21.76 11.79
CA ILE A 45 3.13 20.43 11.88
C ILE A 45 4.10 20.23 10.71
N THR A 46 5.39 20.18 11.02
CA THR A 46 6.50 19.99 10.07
C THR A 46 6.85 18.51 9.87
N ASN A 47 7.63 18.21 8.83
CA ASN A 47 8.23 16.89 8.57
C ASN A 47 9.06 16.31 9.74
N LEU A 48 9.49 17.15 10.69
CA LEU A 48 10.27 16.72 11.85
C LEU A 48 9.43 16.51 13.10
N HIS A 49 8.11 16.79 13.08
CA HIS A 49 7.27 16.73 14.27
C HIS A 49 7.12 15.33 14.84
N VAL A 50 6.71 14.36 14.00
CA VAL A 50 6.52 12.96 14.42
C VAL A 50 7.20 12.04 13.40
N PRO A 51 8.05 11.08 13.82
CA PRO A 51 8.79 10.21 12.91
C PRO A 51 7.93 9.38 11.95
N SER A 52 6.69 9.07 12.34
CA SER A 52 5.76 8.26 11.56
C SER A 52 4.85 9.07 10.62
N ASP A 53 4.96 10.40 10.60
CA ASP A 53 4.08 11.23 9.76
C ASP A 53 4.45 11.17 8.28
N VAL A 54 5.74 11.07 7.97
CA VAL A 54 6.27 11.06 6.60
C VAL A 54 7.03 9.77 6.35
N ILE A 55 6.32 8.81 5.76
CA ILE A 55 6.84 7.46 5.46
C ILE A 55 7.24 7.43 3.98
N ILE A 56 8.46 6.95 3.70
CA ILE A 56 9.14 7.09 2.41
C ILE A 56 8.37 6.48 1.22
N ASP A 57 7.81 5.30 1.42
CA ASP A 57 7.02 4.52 0.47
C ASP A 57 5.82 5.31 -0.09
N ALA A 58 5.09 6.02 0.76
CA ALA A 58 3.93 6.82 0.38
C ALA A 58 4.28 8.28 0.04
N SER A 59 5.22 8.88 0.78
CA SER A 59 5.56 10.31 0.64
C SER A 59 6.33 10.61 -0.64
N MET A 60 7.25 9.74 -1.06
CA MET A 60 8.04 9.95 -2.28
C MET A 60 7.18 9.91 -3.54
N PRO A 61 6.28 8.91 -3.76
CA PRO A 61 5.37 8.93 -4.90
C PRO A 61 4.40 10.11 -4.87
N ALA A 62 3.88 10.48 -3.69
CA ALA A 62 3.01 11.65 -3.56
C ALA A 62 3.73 12.94 -3.99
N MET A 63 4.99 13.12 -3.58
CA MET A 63 5.83 14.25 -3.98
C MET A 63 6.13 14.23 -5.49
N ILE A 64 6.52 13.09 -6.06
CA ILE A 64 6.79 12.92 -7.49
C ILE A 64 5.55 13.27 -8.33
N ARG A 65 4.39 12.72 -7.96
CA ARG A 65 3.11 12.99 -8.62
C ARG A 65 2.71 14.46 -8.51
N THR A 66 3.06 15.13 -7.42
CA THR A 66 2.79 16.56 -7.19
C THR A 66 3.89 17.43 -7.80
N SER A 67 4.31 17.11 -9.03
CA SER A 67 5.32 17.85 -9.79
C SER A 67 6.69 17.95 -9.09
N GLY A 68 7.04 16.99 -8.26
CA GLY A 68 8.29 17.00 -7.50
C GLY A 68 8.29 17.98 -6.31
N LYS A 69 7.11 18.35 -5.80
CA LYS A 69 6.95 19.42 -4.79
C LYS A 69 6.31 18.91 -3.49
N MET A 70 6.59 19.61 -2.39
CA MET A 70 5.96 19.42 -1.09
C MET A 70 5.39 20.74 -0.55
N TRP A 71 4.55 20.67 0.47
CA TRP A 71 3.89 21.84 1.06
C TRP A 71 4.83 22.63 1.98
N ASN A 72 4.85 23.95 1.82
CA ASN A 72 5.55 24.89 2.69
C ASN A 72 4.61 25.44 3.80
N ARG A 73 5.11 26.36 4.62
CA ARG A 73 4.34 26.98 5.72
C ARG A 73 3.19 27.87 5.27
N ASP A 74 3.28 28.43 4.07
CA ASP A 74 2.25 29.29 3.48
C ASP A 74 1.15 28.49 2.77
N ASN A 75 1.09 27.18 2.98
CA ASN A 75 0.18 26.26 2.30
C ASN A 75 0.31 26.32 0.76
N LYS A 76 1.55 26.42 0.27
CA LYS A 76 1.91 26.39 -1.15
C LYS A 76 2.90 25.26 -1.43
N THR A 77 2.96 24.80 -2.68
CA THR A 77 3.90 23.76 -3.08
C THR A 77 5.23 24.35 -3.53
N GLU A 78 6.33 23.76 -3.08
CA GLU A 78 7.72 24.17 -3.39
C GLU A 78 8.57 22.96 -3.78
N ASP A 79 9.61 23.18 -4.58
CA ASP A 79 10.59 22.15 -4.90
C ASP A 79 11.30 21.70 -3.61
N THR A 80 11.55 20.40 -3.50
CA THR A 80 12.13 19.82 -2.28
C THR A 80 13.44 19.10 -2.55
N LYS A 81 14.34 19.15 -1.55
CA LYS A 81 15.44 18.20 -1.43
C LYS A 81 14.96 17.05 -0.55
N ALA A 82 14.49 15.98 -1.17
CA ALA A 82 14.09 14.77 -0.46
C ALA A 82 15.34 14.02 0.04
N ILE A 83 15.59 14.09 1.36
CA ILE A 83 16.75 13.46 1.98
C ILE A 83 16.41 12.00 2.32
N ILE A 84 17.06 11.06 1.62
CA ILE A 84 17.05 9.64 1.95
C ILE A 84 18.50 9.29 2.32
N PRO A 85 18.82 9.10 3.62
CA PRO A 85 20.21 8.96 4.04
C PRO A 85 20.91 7.72 3.49
N ASP A 86 20.22 6.58 3.48
CA ASP A 86 20.76 5.33 2.96
C ASP A 86 20.66 5.25 1.43
N SER A 87 21.71 4.78 0.79
CA SER A 87 21.81 4.77 -0.68
C SER A 87 21.25 3.52 -1.36
N SER A 88 20.88 2.47 -0.59
CA SER A 88 20.45 1.18 -1.15
C SER A 88 19.25 1.31 -2.09
N TYR A 89 18.32 2.23 -1.76
CA TYR A 89 17.05 2.36 -2.47
C TYR A 89 16.77 3.78 -2.98
N ALA A 90 17.53 4.79 -2.56
CA ALA A 90 17.32 6.19 -2.97
C ALA A 90 17.42 6.41 -4.50
N SER A 91 18.15 5.51 -5.18
CA SER A 91 18.41 5.59 -6.62
C SER A 91 17.15 5.41 -7.47
N ILE A 92 16.16 4.63 -7.04
CA ILE A 92 14.91 4.42 -7.80
C ILE A 92 14.10 5.73 -7.88
N TYR A 93 14.06 6.50 -6.80
CA TYR A 93 13.35 7.78 -6.76
C TYR A 93 14.11 8.83 -7.55
N SER A 94 15.45 8.84 -7.45
CA SER A 94 16.30 9.74 -8.25
C SER A 94 16.09 9.50 -9.75
N ALA A 95 16.15 8.24 -10.19
CA ALA A 95 15.87 7.84 -11.58
C ALA A 95 14.48 8.29 -12.03
N THR A 96 13.46 8.12 -11.19
CA THR A 96 12.08 8.52 -11.50
C THR A 96 11.93 10.03 -11.62
N ILE A 97 12.52 10.80 -10.71
CA ILE A 97 12.52 12.27 -10.74
C ILE A 97 13.23 12.77 -11.99
N ASP A 98 14.42 12.25 -12.29
CA ASP A 98 15.20 12.66 -13.46
C ASP A 98 14.47 12.30 -14.76
N PHE A 99 13.83 11.13 -14.81
CA PHE A 99 12.99 10.73 -15.93
C PHE A 99 11.83 11.71 -16.14
N CYS A 100 11.09 12.05 -15.09
CA CYS A 100 9.98 13.01 -15.17
C CYS A 100 10.44 14.41 -15.58
N LYS A 101 11.59 14.88 -15.10
CA LYS A 101 12.17 16.17 -15.54
C LYS A 101 12.46 16.19 -17.04
N GLN A 102 12.95 15.09 -17.59
CA GLN A 102 13.27 14.97 -19.01
C GLN A 102 12.04 14.74 -19.89
N ASN A 103 11.03 14.02 -19.38
CA ASN A 103 9.95 13.45 -20.19
C ASN A 103 8.58 14.06 -19.92
N GLY A 104 8.44 14.90 -18.90
CA GLY A 104 7.16 15.35 -18.36
C GLY A 104 6.54 14.34 -17.39
N ALA A 105 5.37 14.68 -16.86
CA ALA A 105 4.57 13.77 -16.03
C ALA A 105 4.09 12.55 -16.85
N PHE A 106 3.84 11.43 -16.16
CA PHE A 106 3.18 10.29 -16.77
C PHE A 106 1.74 10.62 -17.15
N ASP A 107 1.25 9.97 -18.21
CA ASP A 107 -0.13 10.03 -18.66
C ASP A 107 -0.84 8.71 -18.30
N PRO A 108 -1.68 8.70 -17.24
CA PRO A 108 -2.42 7.51 -16.83
C PRO A 108 -3.31 6.89 -17.91
N THR A 109 -3.68 7.64 -18.96
CA THR A 109 -4.56 7.13 -20.02
C THR A 109 -3.85 6.20 -21.00
N ASN A 110 -2.52 6.30 -21.10
CA ASN A 110 -1.72 5.59 -22.10
C ASN A 110 -0.51 4.84 -21.52
N MET A 111 -0.18 5.05 -20.24
CA MET A 111 0.99 4.42 -19.63
C MET A 111 0.80 2.91 -19.44
N GLY A 112 1.90 2.17 -19.49
CA GLY A 112 1.91 0.75 -19.14
C GLY A 112 1.82 0.56 -17.62
N THR A 113 1.83 -0.70 -17.19
CA THR A 113 1.79 -1.09 -15.77
C THR A 113 3.02 -1.85 -15.31
N VAL A 114 3.35 -1.70 -14.03
CA VAL A 114 4.49 -2.37 -13.38
C VAL A 114 4.02 -3.21 -12.19
N PRO A 115 3.63 -4.48 -12.40
CA PRO A 115 3.41 -5.40 -11.29
C PRO A 115 4.73 -5.74 -10.57
N ASN A 116 4.62 -6.24 -9.33
CA ASN A 116 5.75 -6.66 -8.52
C ASN A 116 5.65 -8.12 -8.07
N VAL A 117 6.79 -8.81 -8.06
CA VAL A 117 7.01 -10.10 -7.40
C VAL A 117 8.06 -9.90 -6.31
N GLY A 118 7.61 -9.81 -5.06
CA GLY A 118 8.45 -9.47 -3.91
C GLY A 118 8.91 -10.66 -3.08
N LEU A 119 10.19 -10.65 -2.70
CA LEU A 119 10.74 -11.62 -1.73
C LEU A 119 10.46 -11.14 -0.30
N MET A 120 9.54 -11.81 0.40
CA MET A 120 9.16 -11.41 1.77
C MET A 120 9.01 -12.56 2.78
N ALA A 121 8.88 -13.80 2.29
CA ALA A 121 8.55 -14.94 3.14
C ALA A 121 9.59 -15.15 4.26
N GLN A 122 9.09 -15.49 5.45
CA GLN A 122 9.90 -15.76 6.65
C GLN A 122 10.74 -14.56 7.14
N LYS A 123 10.20 -13.34 7.02
CA LYS A 123 10.86 -12.07 7.40
C LYS A 123 12.18 -11.88 6.66
N ALA A 124 12.13 -12.01 5.33
CA ALA A 124 13.31 -11.85 4.48
C ALA A 124 13.93 -10.44 4.64
N GLU A 125 15.26 -10.40 4.62
CA GLU A 125 16.07 -9.19 4.53
C GLU A 125 15.87 -8.24 5.73
N GLU A 126 15.62 -6.95 5.51
CA GLU A 126 15.53 -5.91 6.54
C GLU A 126 14.34 -6.13 7.51
N TYR A 127 13.24 -6.74 7.05
CA TYR A 127 12.05 -6.98 7.89
C TYR A 127 12.30 -8.04 8.98
N GLY A 128 13.40 -8.78 8.87
CA GLY A 128 13.87 -9.71 9.89
C GLY A 128 14.95 -9.14 10.80
N SER A 129 15.39 -7.88 10.64
CA SER A 129 16.61 -7.39 11.30
C SER A 129 16.39 -6.69 12.63
N HIS A 130 15.15 -6.51 13.09
CA HIS A 130 14.83 -5.67 14.25
C HIS A 130 15.55 -6.11 15.53
N ASP A 131 15.60 -7.40 15.81
CA ASP A 131 16.30 -8.02 16.94
C ASP A 131 17.83 -8.13 16.75
N LYS A 132 18.33 -7.71 15.57
CA LYS A 132 19.73 -7.74 15.14
C LYS A 132 20.23 -6.35 14.75
N THR A 133 19.61 -5.31 15.28
CA THR A 133 19.98 -3.91 15.02
C THR A 133 20.37 -3.26 16.35
N PHE A 134 21.56 -2.68 16.40
CA PHE A 134 22.15 -2.14 17.62
C PHE A 134 22.73 -0.75 17.36
N GLU A 135 22.45 0.18 18.27
CA GLU A 135 23.21 1.43 18.37
C GLU A 135 24.47 1.16 19.18
N ILE A 136 25.62 1.43 18.56
CA ILE A 136 26.94 1.16 19.13
C ILE A 136 27.21 2.15 20.26
N GLN A 137 27.50 1.62 21.45
CA GLN A 137 27.74 2.44 22.64
C GLN A 137 29.21 2.85 22.81
N THR A 138 30.14 2.13 22.16
CA THR A 138 31.58 2.41 22.23
C THR A 138 32.25 1.96 20.95
N ALA A 139 33.20 2.75 20.44
CA ALA A 139 33.98 2.40 19.26
C ALA A 139 34.73 1.06 19.42
N GLY A 140 34.83 0.30 18.33
CA GLY A 140 35.44 -1.03 18.34
C GLY A 140 35.18 -1.81 17.05
N VAL A 141 35.01 -3.12 17.20
CA VAL A 141 34.80 -4.04 16.07
C VAL A 141 33.62 -4.95 16.34
N VAL A 142 32.66 -5.01 15.43
CA VAL A 142 31.57 -6.01 15.44
C VAL A 142 31.98 -7.20 14.59
N ARG A 143 31.89 -8.41 15.16
CA ARG A 143 32.18 -9.69 14.49
C ARG A 143 30.98 -10.61 14.51
N VAL A 144 30.68 -11.22 13.37
CA VAL A 144 29.76 -12.36 13.27
C VAL A 144 30.61 -13.60 13.12
N MET A 145 30.45 -14.55 14.04
CA MET A 145 31.20 -15.81 14.05
C MET A 145 30.26 -17.00 13.96
N ASP A 146 30.72 -18.09 13.36
CA ASP A 146 29.99 -19.35 13.39
C ASP A 146 30.23 -20.14 14.69
N THR A 147 29.73 -21.37 14.73
CA THR A 147 29.89 -22.24 15.91
C THR A 147 31.28 -22.86 16.04
N THR A 148 32.14 -22.78 15.02
CA THR A 148 33.55 -23.20 15.09
C THR A 148 34.48 -22.07 15.54
N GLY A 149 33.97 -20.83 15.57
CA GLY A 149 34.71 -19.64 15.97
C GLY A 149 35.34 -18.90 14.80
N ASP A 150 35.01 -19.29 13.56
CA ASP A 150 35.49 -18.62 12.37
C ASP A 150 34.73 -17.31 12.18
N ILE A 151 35.47 -16.23 11.88
CA ILE A 151 34.90 -14.92 11.63
C ILE A 151 34.31 -14.90 10.22
N LEU A 152 33.00 -14.74 10.13
CA LEU A 152 32.27 -14.65 8.87
C LEU A 152 32.20 -13.22 8.33
N ILE A 153 31.95 -12.26 9.22
CA ILE A 153 31.78 -10.83 8.90
C ILE A 153 32.44 -10.00 9.99
N GLU A 154 33.16 -8.95 9.62
CA GLU A 154 33.81 -8.02 10.55
C GLU A 154 33.62 -6.57 10.09
N HIS A 155 33.30 -5.66 11.01
CA HIS A 155 33.18 -4.23 10.76
C HIS A 155 33.82 -3.42 11.89
N ASN A 156 34.62 -2.41 11.54
CA ASN A 156 34.99 -1.36 12.49
C ASN A 156 33.78 -0.43 12.68
N VAL A 157 33.51 -0.05 13.92
CA VAL A 157 32.36 0.79 14.29
C VAL A 157 32.77 1.87 15.28
N GLU A 158 32.07 3.00 15.26
CA GLU A 158 32.23 4.12 16.18
C GLU A 158 31.03 4.26 17.13
N GLU A 159 31.19 5.04 18.19
CA GLU A 159 30.07 5.35 19.11
C GLU A 159 28.96 6.11 18.36
N GLY A 160 27.71 5.66 18.52
CA GLY A 160 26.53 6.23 17.85
C GLY A 160 26.20 5.59 16.50
N ASP A 161 27.08 4.75 15.94
CA ASP A 161 26.78 3.99 14.72
C ASP A 161 25.58 3.06 14.93
N ILE A 162 24.83 2.81 13.86
CA ILE A 162 23.77 1.80 13.84
C ILE A 162 24.27 0.60 13.05
N TRP A 163 24.61 -0.48 13.74
CA TRP A 163 24.98 -1.74 13.11
C TRP A 163 23.77 -2.66 12.99
N ARG A 164 23.60 -3.34 11.84
CA ARG A 164 22.50 -4.27 11.61
C ARG A 164 22.92 -5.53 10.86
N MET A 165 22.23 -6.64 11.11
CA MET A 165 22.35 -7.89 10.34
C MET A 165 21.00 -8.38 9.83
N CYS A 166 20.95 -8.73 8.55
CA CYS A 166 19.76 -9.25 7.86
C CYS A 166 19.94 -10.74 7.52
N GLN A 167 18.83 -11.44 7.31
CA GLN A 167 18.85 -12.86 6.94
C GLN A 167 17.78 -13.15 5.89
N THR A 168 18.11 -14.00 4.93
CA THR A 168 17.18 -14.48 3.92
C THR A 168 17.40 -15.97 3.72
N LYS A 169 16.34 -16.76 3.86
CA LYS A 169 16.42 -18.22 3.75
C LYS A 169 16.31 -18.66 2.30
N ASP A 170 16.88 -19.83 2.01
CA ASP A 170 16.99 -20.35 0.66
C ASP A 170 15.62 -20.74 0.04
N ASP A 171 14.75 -21.41 0.82
CA ASP A 171 13.43 -21.82 0.35
C ASP A 171 12.55 -20.63 -0.08
N PRO A 172 12.48 -19.51 0.67
CA PRO A 172 11.88 -18.26 0.18
C PRO A 172 12.42 -17.77 -1.17
N ILE A 173 13.74 -17.80 -1.38
CA ILE A 173 14.35 -17.34 -2.64
C ILE A 173 13.95 -18.26 -3.80
N LYS A 174 13.97 -19.59 -3.58
CA LYS A 174 13.54 -20.57 -4.59
C LYS A 174 12.07 -20.38 -4.96
N ASN A 175 11.20 -20.17 -3.97
CA ASN A 175 9.79 -19.89 -4.21
C ASN A 175 9.57 -18.57 -4.97
N TRP A 176 10.30 -17.53 -4.59
CA TRP A 176 10.27 -16.21 -5.24
C TRP A 176 10.68 -16.28 -6.73
N VAL A 177 11.76 -17.00 -7.06
CA VAL A 177 12.16 -17.23 -8.46
C VAL A 177 11.09 -17.99 -9.23
N LYS A 178 10.52 -19.05 -8.64
CA LYS A 178 9.41 -19.81 -9.25
C LYS A 178 8.21 -18.90 -9.55
N LEU A 179 7.84 -18.02 -8.61
CA LEU A 179 6.73 -17.08 -8.79
C LEU A 179 7.02 -16.09 -9.92
N ALA A 180 8.24 -15.56 -10.00
CA ALA A 180 8.67 -14.66 -11.06
C ALA A 180 8.55 -15.33 -12.45
N VAL A 181 9.04 -16.57 -12.60
CA VAL A 181 8.92 -17.32 -13.86
C VAL A 181 7.47 -17.61 -14.20
N ASN A 182 6.64 -17.98 -13.23
CA ASN A 182 5.21 -18.22 -13.46
C ASN A 182 4.50 -16.97 -13.97
N ARG A 183 4.78 -15.81 -13.37
CA ARG A 183 4.21 -14.53 -13.83
C ARG A 183 4.72 -14.16 -15.21
N ALA A 184 6.02 -14.32 -15.48
CA ALA A 184 6.60 -14.11 -16.80
C ALA A 184 5.91 -14.96 -17.88
N LYS A 185 5.66 -16.25 -17.60
CA LYS A 185 4.95 -17.15 -18.52
C LYS A 185 3.49 -16.77 -18.73
N ALA A 186 2.81 -16.33 -17.68
CA ALA A 186 1.39 -15.99 -17.75
C ALA A 186 1.14 -14.72 -18.59
N THR A 187 2.11 -13.80 -18.63
CA THR A 187 1.92 -12.49 -19.28
C THR A 187 2.76 -12.27 -20.53
N ASP A 188 3.83 -13.04 -20.72
CA ASP A 188 4.86 -12.82 -21.74
C ASP A 188 5.51 -11.41 -21.66
N TRP A 189 5.50 -10.80 -20.47
CA TRP A 189 6.11 -9.48 -20.25
C TRP A 189 7.58 -9.59 -19.86
N PRO A 190 8.41 -8.60 -20.25
CA PRO A 190 9.77 -8.50 -19.73
C PRO A 190 9.75 -8.49 -18.20
N THR A 191 10.57 -9.35 -17.62
CA THR A 191 10.65 -9.60 -16.19
C THR A 191 12.05 -9.26 -15.70
N VAL A 192 12.15 -8.28 -14.82
CA VAL A 192 13.44 -7.72 -14.41
C VAL A 192 13.64 -8.00 -12.93
N PHE A 193 14.72 -8.68 -12.58
CA PHE A 193 15.25 -8.78 -11.22
C PHE A 193 16.06 -7.52 -10.89
N TRP A 194 15.67 -6.80 -9.84
CA TRP A 194 16.30 -5.54 -9.44
C TRP A 194 17.35 -5.83 -8.39
N LEU A 195 18.57 -6.12 -8.84
CA LEU A 195 19.68 -6.58 -7.99
C LEU A 195 20.97 -5.88 -8.45
N ASP A 196 21.67 -5.26 -7.50
CA ASP A 196 22.95 -4.60 -7.75
C ASP A 196 24.11 -5.53 -7.39
N GLU A 197 24.87 -5.99 -8.38
CA GLU A 197 26.05 -6.84 -8.16
C GLU A 197 27.13 -6.21 -7.27
N ASN A 198 27.12 -4.88 -7.09
CA ASN A 198 28.04 -4.17 -6.20
C ASN A 198 27.57 -4.19 -4.74
N ARG A 199 26.34 -4.61 -4.44
CA ARG A 199 25.84 -4.83 -3.08
C ARG A 199 26.07 -6.29 -2.73
N ALA A 200 26.91 -6.56 -1.73
CA ALA A 200 27.31 -7.93 -1.37
C ALA A 200 26.13 -8.89 -1.14
N HIS A 201 25.04 -8.40 -0.53
CA HIS A 201 23.80 -9.18 -0.37
C HIS A 201 23.19 -9.55 -1.73
N ASP A 202 22.97 -8.57 -2.61
CA ASP A 202 22.37 -8.78 -3.93
C ASP A 202 23.24 -9.68 -4.80
N ALA A 203 24.57 -9.60 -4.72
CA ALA A 203 25.48 -10.51 -5.42
C ALA A 203 25.21 -11.99 -5.06
N GLU A 204 24.99 -12.30 -3.77
CA GLU A 204 24.62 -13.64 -3.33
C GLU A 204 23.21 -14.04 -3.78
N ILE A 205 22.27 -13.10 -3.82
CA ILE A 205 20.93 -13.35 -4.38
C ILE A 205 21.01 -13.61 -5.88
N ILE A 206 21.83 -12.88 -6.64
CA ILE A 206 22.05 -13.09 -8.08
C ILE A 206 22.57 -14.51 -8.34
N ASN A 207 23.52 -15.00 -7.53
CA ASN A 207 24.01 -16.37 -7.64
C ASN A 207 22.88 -17.40 -7.48
N LYS A 208 21.97 -17.17 -6.53
CA LYS A 208 20.80 -18.04 -6.30
C LYS A 208 19.76 -17.93 -7.40
N VAL A 209 19.48 -16.72 -7.90
CA VAL A 209 18.57 -16.49 -9.04
C VAL A 209 19.08 -17.25 -10.26
N ASN A 210 20.35 -17.07 -10.63
CA ASN A 210 20.96 -17.75 -11.77
C ASN A 210 20.93 -19.28 -11.63
N ARG A 211 21.07 -19.79 -10.41
CA ARG A 211 20.92 -21.22 -10.14
C ARG A 211 19.48 -21.69 -10.32
N TYR A 212 18.52 -21.04 -9.68
CA TYR A 212 17.12 -21.50 -9.67
C TYR A 212 16.37 -21.24 -10.97
N LEU A 213 16.80 -20.27 -11.78
CA LEU A 213 16.28 -20.12 -13.14
C LEU A 213 16.54 -21.37 -14.01
N GLN A 214 17.58 -22.16 -13.71
CA GLN A 214 17.88 -23.41 -14.43
C GLN A 214 16.89 -24.54 -14.10
N ASP A 215 16.16 -24.44 -12.98
CA ASP A 215 15.12 -25.40 -12.59
C ASP A 215 13.79 -25.17 -13.33
N HIS A 216 13.73 -24.15 -14.18
CA HIS A 216 12.52 -23.74 -14.88
C HIS A 216 12.76 -23.62 -16.39
N ASP A 217 11.75 -23.99 -17.19
CA ASP A 217 11.76 -23.65 -18.61
C ASP A 217 11.57 -22.14 -18.78
N THR A 218 12.63 -21.45 -19.21
CA THR A 218 12.67 -20.00 -19.46
C THR A 218 12.75 -19.67 -20.95
N SER A 219 12.54 -20.68 -21.81
CA SER A 219 12.59 -20.52 -23.26
C SER A 219 11.56 -19.49 -23.72
N GLY A 220 12.00 -18.50 -24.51
CA GLY A 220 11.15 -17.41 -25.00
C GLY A 220 10.88 -16.28 -24.00
N LEU A 221 11.23 -16.44 -22.72
CA LEU A 221 11.00 -15.41 -21.71
C LEU A 221 12.10 -14.32 -21.74
N ASN A 222 11.70 -13.06 -21.66
CA ASN A 222 12.64 -11.93 -21.52
C ASN A 222 12.91 -11.64 -20.04
N ILE A 223 13.80 -12.44 -19.44
CA ILE A 223 14.23 -12.26 -18.04
C ILE A 223 15.56 -11.51 -18.01
N LYS A 224 15.66 -10.46 -17.19
CA LYS A 224 16.87 -9.65 -17.00
C LYS A 224 17.21 -9.52 -15.53
N ILE A 225 18.48 -9.28 -15.24
CA ILE A 225 18.96 -8.84 -13.93
C ILE A 225 19.60 -7.46 -14.15
N LEU A 226 19.10 -6.42 -13.48
CA LEU A 226 19.58 -5.04 -13.61
C LEU A 226 19.71 -4.39 -12.22
N PRO A 227 20.73 -3.55 -11.99
CA PRO A 227 20.79 -2.75 -10.78
C PRO A 227 19.59 -1.78 -10.68
N PRO A 228 19.12 -1.42 -9.45
CA PRO A 228 17.85 -0.72 -9.26
C PRO A 228 17.68 0.56 -10.09
N TYR A 229 18.72 1.38 -10.25
CA TYR A 229 18.65 2.61 -11.06
C TYR A 229 18.37 2.30 -12.54
N GLN A 230 19.10 1.35 -13.12
CA GLN A 230 18.96 0.93 -14.51
C GLN A 230 17.66 0.17 -14.75
N ALA A 231 17.25 -0.67 -13.79
CA ALA A 231 15.97 -1.36 -13.81
C ALA A 231 14.79 -0.36 -13.80
N THR A 232 14.91 0.71 -13.01
CA THR A 232 13.95 1.82 -13.00
C THR A 232 13.89 2.48 -14.38
N LEU A 233 15.02 2.95 -14.94
CA LEU A 233 15.03 3.61 -16.25
C LEU A 233 14.47 2.74 -17.38
N PHE A 234 14.86 1.45 -17.42
CA PHE A 234 14.32 0.49 -18.38
C PHE A 234 12.80 0.37 -18.27
N THR A 235 12.30 0.29 -17.03
CA THR A 235 10.87 0.17 -16.75
C THR A 235 10.13 1.46 -17.13
N LEU A 236 10.62 2.64 -16.76
CA LEU A 236 9.98 3.92 -17.05
C LEU A 236 9.91 4.23 -18.55
N ASP A 237 10.95 3.89 -19.31
CA ASP A 237 10.95 4.03 -20.78
C ASP A 237 9.85 3.20 -21.44
N ARG A 238 9.61 1.98 -20.93
CA ARG A 238 8.53 1.09 -21.38
C ARG A 238 7.15 1.60 -20.95
N VAL A 239 7.00 1.96 -19.68
CA VAL A 239 5.76 2.49 -19.12
C VAL A 239 5.30 3.72 -19.89
N LYS A 240 6.21 4.65 -20.22
CA LYS A 240 5.89 5.82 -21.04
C LYS A 240 5.36 5.47 -22.44
N LYS A 241 5.70 4.30 -22.99
CA LYS A 241 5.26 3.80 -24.30
C LYS A 241 3.99 2.95 -24.24
N GLY A 242 3.35 2.82 -23.07
CA GLY A 242 2.21 1.93 -22.89
C GLY A 242 2.59 0.46 -22.73
N GLU A 243 3.86 0.17 -22.46
CA GLU A 243 4.39 -1.20 -22.36
C GLU A 243 4.60 -1.63 -20.90
N ASN A 244 4.29 -2.89 -20.61
CA ASN A 244 4.32 -3.42 -19.24
C ASN A 244 5.66 -4.08 -18.89
N THR A 245 6.02 -4.07 -17.62
CA THR A 245 7.25 -4.73 -17.13
C THR A 245 7.02 -5.32 -15.75
N ILE A 246 7.37 -6.59 -15.53
CA ILE A 246 7.33 -7.18 -14.19
C ILE A 246 8.60 -6.80 -13.44
N SER A 247 8.45 -6.17 -12.28
CA SER A 247 9.53 -5.96 -11.32
C SER A 247 9.63 -7.16 -10.37
N VAL A 248 10.84 -7.67 -10.17
CA VAL A 248 11.13 -8.80 -9.28
C VAL A 248 12.17 -8.35 -8.28
N THR A 249 11.79 -8.18 -7.02
CA THR A 249 12.57 -7.40 -6.07
C THR A 249 12.68 -8.05 -4.70
N GLY A 250 13.66 -7.60 -3.91
CA GLY A 250 13.71 -7.80 -2.46
C GLY A 250 12.53 -7.16 -1.73
N ASN A 251 12.48 -7.34 -0.42
CA ASN A 251 11.37 -7.00 0.46
C ASN A 251 11.11 -5.49 0.54
N VAL A 252 12.16 -4.68 0.73
CA VAL A 252 12.01 -3.21 0.81
C VAL A 252 11.58 -2.62 -0.54
N LEU A 253 12.20 -3.08 -1.63
CA LEU A 253 11.82 -2.60 -2.97
C LEU A 253 10.42 -3.07 -3.38
N ARG A 254 9.93 -4.23 -2.90
CA ARG A 254 8.53 -4.62 -3.08
C ARG A 254 7.64 -3.49 -2.55
N ASP A 255 7.84 -3.11 -1.30
CA ASP A 255 7.08 -2.06 -0.62
C ASP A 255 7.09 -0.76 -1.42
N TYR A 256 8.30 -0.27 -1.76
CA TYR A 256 8.46 1.02 -2.41
C TYR A 256 7.85 1.05 -3.82
N LEU A 257 7.99 -0.02 -4.59
CA LEU A 257 7.49 -0.07 -5.97
C LEU A 257 5.98 -0.31 -6.03
N THR A 258 5.41 -1.04 -5.06
CA THR A 258 3.96 -1.24 -4.96
C THR A 258 3.20 -0.02 -4.45
N ASP A 259 3.89 0.99 -3.90
CA ASP A 259 3.34 2.34 -3.76
C ASP A 259 3.65 3.23 -4.97
N LEU A 260 4.91 3.25 -5.43
CA LEU A 260 5.36 4.16 -6.47
C LEU A 260 4.55 4.03 -7.76
N PHE A 261 4.50 2.84 -8.35
CA PHE A 261 3.85 2.66 -9.65
C PHE A 261 2.33 2.80 -9.56
N PRO A 262 1.63 2.16 -8.61
CA PRO A 262 0.18 2.35 -8.46
C PRO A 262 -0.25 3.80 -8.17
N ILE A 263 0.54 4.57 -7.42
CA ILE A 263 0.23 6.00 -7.21
C ILE A 263 0.39 6.80 -8.51
N LEU A 264 1.35 6.45 -9.37
CA LEU A 264 1.52 7.09 -10.68
C LEU A 264 0.43 6.65 -11.68
N GLU A 265 0.07 5.36 -11.69
CA GLU A 265 -0.89 4.74 -12.60
C GLU A 265 -2.35 5.02 -12.22
N LEU A 266 -2.72 4.76 -10.97
CA LEU A 266 -4.10 4.73 -10.48
C LEU A 266 -4.41 5.90 -9.54
N GLY A 267 -3.38 6.65 -9.16
CA GLY A 267 -3.49 7.73 -8.21
C GLY A 267 -3.61 7.31 -6.74
N THR A 268 -3.50 6.02 -6.46
CA THR A 268 -3.53 5.43 -5.12
C THR A 268 -3.00 3.99 -5.19
N SER A 269 -2.34 3.52 -4.13
CA SER A 269 -1.91 2.12 -3.97
C SER A 269 -2.97 1.20 -3.36
N ALA A 270 -4.13 1.75 -2.96
CA ALA A 270 -5.25 0.97 -2.42
C ALA A 270 -6.03 0.17 -3.48
N LYS A 271 -5.81 0.45 -4.78
CA LYS A 271 -6.53 -0.20 -5.90
C LYS A 271 -5.70 -1.29 -6.56
N MET A 272 -5.07 -2.12 -5.74
CA MET A 272 -4.13 -3.15 -6.19
C MET A 272 -4.53 -4.53 -5.68
N LEU A 273 -4.22 -5.55 -6.47
CA LEU A 273 -4.21 -6.94 -6.01
C LEU A 273 -2.88 -7.23 -5.31
N SER A 274 -2.94 -7.66 -4.06
CA SER A 274 -1.78 -8.16 -3.31
C SER A 274 -2.05 -9.60 -2.88
N ILE A 275 -1.56 -10.54 -3.69
CA ILE A 275 -1.76 -11.98 -3.51
C ILE A 275 -0.48 -12.60 -2.95
N VAL A 276 -0.64 -13.34 -1.86
CA VAL A 276 0.45 -14.03 -1.16
C VAL A 276 0.18 -15.53 -1.18
N PRO A 277 0.72 -16.27 -2.18
CA PRO A 277 0.67 -17.72 -2.20
C PRO A 277 1.49 -18.26 -1.02
N LEU A 278 0.81 -18.79 0.00
CA LEU A 278 1.48 -19.32 1.19
C LEU A 278 2.27 -20.56 0.79
N MET A 279 3.48 -20.71 1.33
CA MET A 279 4.37 -21.83 1.00
C MET A 279 3.75 -23.22 1.27
N ASN A 280 2.78 -23.28 2.19
CA ASN A 280 2.06 -24.50 2.56
C ASN A 280 0.78 -24.75 1.75
N GLY A 281 0.55 -23.99 0.67
CA GLY A 281 -0.55 -24.22 -0.29
C GLY A 281 -1.84 -23.42 -0.06
N GLY A 282 -1.92 -22.63 1.02
CA GLY A 282 -3.02 -21.67 1.20
C GLY A 282 -2.79 -20.35 0.45
N GLY A 283 -3.80 -19.47 0.44
CA GLY A 283 -3.73 -18.11 -0.07
C GLY A 283 -3.96 -17.08 1.03
N LEU A 284 -3.17 -16.00 1.02
CA LEU A 284 -3.44 -14.77 1.76
C LEU A 284 -3.63 -13.64 0.73
N PHE A 285 -4.69 -12.85 0.90
CA PHE A 285 -5.10 -11.81 -0.04
C PHE A 285 -5.18 -10.49 0.71
N GLU A 286 -4.17 -9.65 0.55
CA GLU A 286 -4.15 -8.32 1.15
C GLU A 286 -5.00 -7.38 0.27
N THR A 287 -5.75 -6.48 0.92
CA THR A 287 -6.78 -5.65 0.27
C THR A 287 -6.22 -4.40 -0.41
N GLY A 288 -4.90 -4.32 -0.59
CA GLY A 288 -4.17 -3.20 -1.16
C GLY A 288 -2.73 -3.14 -0.62
N ALA A 289 -1.92 -2.23 -1.16
CA ALA A 289 -0.54 -2.02 -0.71
C ALA A 289 -0.37 -0.81 0.23
N GLY A 290 -1.40 0.02 0.39
CA GLY A 290 -1.35 1.23 1.21
C GLY A 290 -1.61 0.99 2.71
N GLY A 291 -1.44 2.04 3.51
CA GLY A 291 -1.71 2.04 4.96
C GLY A 291 -3.18 2.28 5.35
N SER A 292 -3.44 2.41 6.65
CA SER A 292 -4.80 2.56 7.24
C SER A 292 -5.39 3.98 7.16
N ALA A 293 -4.74 4.91 6.46
CA ALA A 293 -5.22 6.26 6.15
C ALA A 293 -5.83 7.05 7.34
N PRO A 294 -5.05 7.46 8.35
CA PRO A 294 -5.55 8.15 9.55
C PRO A 294 -6.30 9.47 9.27
N LYS A 295 -5.97 10.15 8.16
CA LYS A 295 -6.69 11.36 7.71
C LYS A 295 -8.12 11.07 7.23
N HIS A 296 -8.48 9.81 6.96
CA HIS A 296 -9.85 9.41 6.64
C HIS A 296 -10.69 9.34 7.92
N VAL A 297 -10.13 8.76 8.99
CA VAL A 297 -10.78 8.72 10.31
C VAL A 297 -11.06 10.13 10.81
N GLN A 298 -10.12 11.07 10.65
CA GLN A 298 -10.32 12.48 11.05
C GLN A 298 -11.52 13.13 10.33
N GLN A 299 -11.72 12.88 9.03
CA GLN A 299 -12.88 13.40 8.31
C GLN A 299 -14.16 12.69 8.76
N PHE A 300 -14.11 11.38 8.97
CA PHE A 300 -15.26 10.62 9.42
C PHE A 300 -15.76 11.10 10.78
N THR A 301 -14.88 11.26 11.76
CA THR A 301 -15.28 11.74 13.10
C THR A 301 -15.72 13.21 13.10
N SER A 302 -15.22 14.04 12.19
CA SER A 302 -15.58 15.48 12.16
C SER A 302 -16.84 15.79 11.35
N GLU A 303 -17.05 15.08 10.25
CA GLU A 303 -18.07 15.41 9.23
C GLU A 303 -18.94 14.20 8.84
N GLY A 304 -18.74 13.03 9.46
CA GLY A 304 -19.50 11.82 9.17
C GLY A 304 -19.30 11.29 7.75
N HIS A 305 -18.20 11.62 7.08
CA HIS A 305 -17.92 11.20 5.69
C HIS A 305 -16.67 10.34 5.61
N LEU A 306 -16.80 9.10 5.14
CA LEU A 306 -15.67 8.18 4.98
C LEU A 306 -15.27 8.03 3.51
N ARG A 307 -14.18 8.68 3.11
CA ARG A 307 -13.63 8.62 1.74
C ARG A 307 -12.67 7.44 1.48
N TRP A 308 -12.70 6.41 2.31
CA TRP A 308 -11.92 5.17 2.08
C TRP A 308 -12.51 4.39 0.90
N ASP A 309 -11.69 4.00 -0.06
CA ASP A 309 -12.11 3.24 -1.23
C ASP A 309 -11.85 1.74 -1.01
N SER A 310 -12.92 0.97 -0.84
CA SER A 310 -12.86 -0.47 -0.56
C SER A 310 -12.65 -1.34 -1.80
N LEU A 311 -12.33 -0.77 -2.97
CA LEU A 311 -12.12 -1.55 -4.19
C LEU A 311 -11.14 -2.71 -4.01
N GLY A 312 -10.04 -2.50 -3.29
CA GLY A 312 -9.06 -3.55 -3.04
C GLY A 312 -9.59 -4.68 -2.14
N GLU A 313 -10.56 -4.41 -1.25
CA GLU A 313 -11.27 -5.45 -0.49
C GLU A 313 -12.13 -6.32 -1.42
N PHE A 314 -12.80 -5.69 -2.40
CA PHE A 314 -13.64 -6.40 -3.37
C PHE A 314 -12.81 -7.29 -4.28
N LEU A 315 -11.67 -6.77 -4.75
CA LEU A 315 -10.71 -7.51 -5.56
C LEU A 315 -10.10 -8.69 -4.77
N ALA A 316 -9.68 -8.47 -3.52
CA ALA A 316 -9.15 -9.53 -2.68
C ALA A 316 -10.19 -10.62 -2.35
N LEU A 317 -11.46 -10.23 -2.11
CA LEU A 317 -12.55 -11.17 -1.89
C LEU A 317 -12.82 -12.04 -3.13
N LYS A 318 -12.78 -11.45 -4.32
CA LYS A 318 -12.89 -12.19 -5.60
C LYS A 318 -11.80 -13.24 -5.71
N GLU A 319 -10.53 -12.87 -5.51
CA GLU A 319 -9.40 -13.82 -5.58
C GLU A 319 -9.48 -14.90 -4.50
N SER A 320 -9.95 -14.55 -3.30
CA SER A 320 -10.19 -15.50 -2.21
C SER A 320 -11.24 -16.55 -2.57
N LEU A 321 -12.36 -16.13 -3.17
CA LEU A 321 -13.43 -17.03 -3.64
C LEU A 321 -12.97 -17.89 -4.82
N GLU A 322 -12.17 -17.34 -5.74
CA GLU A 322 -11.58 -18.07 -6.85
C GLU A 322 -10.60 -19.14 -6.35
N HIS A 323 -9.72 -18.79 -5.41
CA HIS A 323 -8.83 -19.74 -4.77
C HIS A 323 -9.59 -20.86 -4.06
N LEU A 324 -10.64 -20.52 -3.29
CA LEU A 324 -11.50 -21.51 -2.62
C LEU A 324 -12.18 -22.43 -3.63
N SER A 325 -12.63 -21.90 -4.77
CA SER A 325 -13.19 -22.70 -5.87
C SER A 325 -12.18 -23.71 -6.38
N GLU A 326 -10.95 -23.29 -6.69
CA GLU A 326 -9.92 -24.14 -7.27
C GLU A 326 -9.42 -25.22 -6.30
N VAL A 327 -9.09 -24.85 -5.06
CA VAL A 327 -8.47 -25.76 -4.10
C VAL A 327 -9.46 -26.74 -3.47
N ASN A 328 -10.74 -26.38 -3.37
CA ASN A 328 -11.78 -27.22 -2.80
C ASN A 328 -12.79 -27.74 -3.83
N ASN A 329 -12.62 -27.44 -5.12
CA ASN A 329 -13.59 -27.74 -6.18
C ASN A 329 -15.02 -27.24 -5.83
N ASN A 330 -15.09 -26.00 -5.32
CA ASN A 330 -16.34 -25.39 -4.86
C ASN A 330 -17.01 -24.55 -5.95
N GLN A 331 -18.00 -25.15 -6.63
CA GLN A 331 -18.71 -24.50 -7.74
C GLN A 331 -19.47 -23.23 -7.32
N LYS A 332 -20.03 -23.18 -6.10
CA LYS A 332 -20.72 -21.96 -5.62
C LYS A 332 -19.74 -20.80 -5.41
N ALA A 333 -18.55 -21.09 -4.87
CA ALA A 333 -17.49 -20.09 -4.75
C ALA A 333 -17.06 -19.54 -6.12
N LYS A 334 -17.01 -20.40 -7.14
CA LYS A 334 -16.74 -19.98 -8.53
C LYS A 334 -17.77 -18.97 -9.04
N VAL A 335 -19.07 -19.27 -8.85
CA VAL A 335 -20.15 -18.39 -9.26
C VAL A 335 -20.09 -17.06 -8.51
N LEU A 336 -19.85 -17.09 -7.20
CA LEU A 336 -19.66 -15.89 -6.39
C LEU A 336 -18.49 -15.02 -6.87
N ALA A 337 -17.35 -15.63 -7.19
CA ALA A 337 -16.17 -14.91 -7.71
C ALA A 337 -16.46 -14.23 -9.05
N ILE A 338 -17.02 -14.96 -10.02
CA ILE A 338 -17.33 -14.44 -11.36
C ILE A 338 -18.36 -13.30 -11.29
N THR A 339 -19.38 -13.45 -10.46
CA THR A 339 -20.42 -12.42 -10.30
C THR A 339 -19.90 -11.20 -9.54
N LEU A 340 -18.99 -11.37 -8.58
CA LEU A 340 -18.32 -10.26 -7.89
C LEU A 340 -17.38 -9.48 -8.82
N GLU A 341 -16.67 -10.17 -9.70
CA GLU A 341 -15.83 -9.53 -10.74
C GLU A 341 -16.67 -8.61 -11.63
N LYS A 342 -17.80 -9.11 -12.16
CA LYS A 342 -18.74 -8.31 -12.96
C LYS A 342 -19.36 -7.15 -12.17
N ALA A 343 -19.74 -7.38 -10.91
CA ALA A 343 -20.29 -6.33 -10.06
C ALA A 343 -19.27 -5.21 -9.82
N THR A 344 -18.00 -5.57 -9.65
CA THR A 344 -16.89 -4.63 -9.49
C THR A 344 -16.65 -3.83 -10.78
N GLU A 345 -16.71 -4.48 -11.95
CA GLU A 345 -16.64 -3.80 -13.26
C GLU A 345 -17.76 -2.77 -13.42
N VAL A 346 -19.01 -3.14 -13.13
CA VAL A 346 -20.16 -2.23 -13.20
C VAL A 346 -20.01 -1.06 -12.21
N LEU A 347 -19.53 -1.32 -10.99
CA LEU A 347 -19.25 -0.28 -9.99
C LEU A 347 -18.28 0.77 -10.53
N LEU A 348 -17.21 0.33 -11.19
CA LEU A 348 -16.22 1.20 -11.81
C LEU A 348 -16.80 1.98 -13.00
N MET A 349 -17.51 1.29 -13.91
CA MET A 349 -18.12 1.91 -15.09
C MET A 349 -19.14 3.00 -14.73
N ASN A 350 -19.90 2.80 -13.66
CA ASN A 350 -20.90 3.74 -13.19
C ASN A 350 -20.35 4.81 -12.23
N GLY A 351 -19.03 4.81 -11.98
CA GLY A 351 -18.38 5.80 -11.13
C GLY A 351 -18.87 5.77 -9.68
N LYS A 352 -19.20 4.59 -9.14
CA LYS A 352 -19.76 4.41 -7.79
C LYS A 352 -18.70 4.17 -6.71
N SER A 353 -17.47 4.64 -6.94
CA SER A 353 -16.45 4.76 -5.89
C SER A 353 -16.74 5.94 -4.95
N PRO A 354 -16.22 5.91 -3.71
CA PRO A 354 -16.36 7.02 -2.77
C PRO A 354 -15.78 8.33 -3.33
N LEU A 355 -16.56 9.40 -3.19
CA LEU A 355 -16.13 10.76 -3.44
C LEU A 355 -15.50 11.33 -2.16
N ARG A 356 -14.98 12.57 -2.24
CA ARG A 356 -14.10 13.11 -1.19
C ARG A 356 -14.78 14.11 -0.26
N LYS A 357 -15.97 14.60 -0.62
CA LYS A 357 -16.64 15.70 0.08
C LYS A 357 -17.92 15.21 0.74
N VAL A 358 -18.18 15.75 1.93
CA VAL A 358 -19.42 15.55 2.67
C VAL A 358 -20.66 15.85 1.81
N GLY A 359 -21.70 15.04 1.98
CA GLY A 359 -22.92 15.08 1.18
C GLY A 359 -22.81 14.40 -0.19
N GLN A 360 -21.64 13.88 -0.55
CA GLN A 360 -21.45 13.02 -1.72
C GLN A 360 -21.43 11.54 -1.31
N LEU A 361 -21.51 10.64 -2.30
CA LEU A 361 -21.36 9.20 -2.09
C LEU A 361 -20.04 8.91 -1.37
N ASP A 362 -20.10 8.18 -0.26
CA ASP A 362 -18.93 7.80 0.52
C ASP A 362 -18.73 6.26 0.51
N ASN A 363 -17.84 5.74 1.37
CA ASN A 363 -17.57 4.32 1.51
C ASN A 363 -18.83 3.45 1.65
N ARG A 364 -19.75 3.83 2.54
CA ARG A 364 -20.97 3.07 2.84
C ARG A 364 -21.87 3.00 1.60
N GLY A 365 -21.98 4.11 0.86
CA GLY A 365 -22.70 4.14 -0.41
C GLY A 365 -22.08 3.24 -1.47
N SER A 366 -20.75 3.18 -1.57
CA SER A 366 -20.08 2.28 -2.52
C SER A 366 -20.32 0.79 -2.20
N HIS A 367 -20.38 0.43 -0.91
CA HIS A 367 -20.71 -0.93 -0.46
C HIS A 367 -22.14 -1.32 -0.83
N PHE A 368 -23.10 -0.40 -0.66
CA PHE A 368 -24.47 -0.61 -1.15
C PHE A 368 -24.51 -0.89 -2.65
N TYR A 369 -23.85 -0.06 -3.47
CA TYR A 369 -23.83 -0.25 -4.92
C TYR A 369 -23.18 -1.58 -5.32
N LEU A 370 -22.09 -1.98 -4.67
CA LEU A 370 -21.49 -3.30 -4.91
C LEU A 370 -22.47 -4.41 -4.59
N ALA A 371 -23.11 -4.37 -3.41
CA ALA A 371 -24.07 -5.39 -2.99
C ALA A 371 -25.24 -5.51 -3.97
N MET A 372 -25.78 -4.38 -4.43
CA MET A 372 -26.86 -4.33 -5.42
C MET A 372 -26.42 -4.94 -6.76
N TYR A 373 -25.28 -4.53 -7.30
CA TYR A 373 -24.78 -5.09 -8.56
C TYR A 373 -24.42 -6.57 -8.42
N TRP A 374 -23.88 -7.00 -7.29
CA TRP A 374 -23.55 -8.40 -7.06
C TRP A 374 -24.80 -9.27 -6.94
N ALA A 375 -25.83 -8.82 -6.22
CA ALA A 375 -27.13 -9.49 -6.16
C ALA A 375 -27.74 -9.64 -7.56
N ARG A 376 -27.65 -8.60 -8.40
CA ARG A 376 -28.12 -8.66 -9.80
C ARG A 376 -27.35 -9.66 -10.65
N GLU A 377 -26.02 -9.70 -10.55
CA GLU A 377 -25.23 -10.67 -11.31
C GLU A 377 -25.51 -12.12 -10.83
N LEU A 378 -25.77 -12.30 -9.53
CA LEU A 378 -26.17 -13.58 -8.95
C LEU A 378 -27.58 -14.03 -9.35
N SER A 379 -28.51 -13.10 -9.55
CA SER A 379 -29.86 -13.41 -10.06
C SER A 379 -29.85 -13.68 -11.58
N ASN A 380 -28.91 -13.10 -12.33
CA ASN A 380 -28.84 -13.26 -13.79
C ASN A 380 -28.03 -14.48 -14.26
N GLN A 381 -27.12 -15.02 -13.44
CA GLN A 381 -26.33 -16.18 -13.82
C GLN A 381 -27.17 -17.46 -13.96
N THR A 382 -26.67 -18.42 -14.75
CA THR A 382 -27.38 -19.68 -15.07
C THR A 382 -26.66 -20.95 -14.59
N GLU A 383 -25.55 -20.79 -13.87
CA GLU A 383 -24.67 -21.87 -13.42
C GLU A 383 -25.16 -22.54 -12.12
N ASP A 384 -25.76 -21.76 -11.21
CA ASP A 384 -26.34 -22.27 -9.96
C ASP A 384 -27.76 -21.72 -9.74
N LYS A 385 -28.76 -22.58 -9.93
CA LYS A 385 -30.17 -22.20 -9.77
C LYS A 385 -30.56 -21.86 -8.33
N SER A 386 -29.88 -22.43 -7.34
CA SER A 386 -30.17 -22.11 -5.94
C SER A 386 -29.74 -20.69 -5.59
N LEU A 387 -28.53 -20.29 -6.01
CA LEU A 387 -28.05 -18.92 -5.86
C LEU A 387 -28.92 -17.93 -6.65
N GLN A 388 -29.28 -18.29 -7.89
CA GLN A 388 -30.19 -17.47 -8.69
C GLN A 388 -31.48 -17.15 -7.95
N SER A 389 -32.21 -18.16 -7.47
CA SER A 389 -33.49 -17.96 -6.79
C SER A 389 -33.38 -17.18 -5.47
N ILE A 390 -32.29 -17.34 -4.71
CA ILE A 390 -32.06 -16.56 -3.49
C ILE A 390 -31.91 -15.07 -3.83
N PHE A 391 -31.14 -14.76 -4.87
CA PHE A 391 -30.77 -13.38 -5.19
C PHE A 391 -31.75 -12.64 -6.11
N GLU A 392 -32.71 -13.33 -6.75
CA GLU A 392 -33.81 -12.69 -7.52
C GLU A 392 -34.54 -11.63 -6.68
N ASN A 393 -35.10 -12.02 -5.54
CA ASN A 393 -35.85 -11.10 -4.67
C ASN A 393 -34.96 -10.03 -4.02
N VAL A 394 -33.71 -10.39 -3.69
CA VAL A 394 -32.74 -9.47 -3.08
C VAL A 394 -32.37 -8.36 -4.06
N SER A 395 -32.05 -8.74 -5.31
CA SER A 395 -31.74 -7.81 -6.40
C SER A 395 -32.91 -6.84 -6.63
N ASP A 396 -34.11 -7.37 -6.86
CA ASP A 396 -35.31 -6.56 -7.12
C ASP A 396 -35.62 -5.59 -5.97
N THR A 397 -35.47 -6.06 -4.72
CA THR A 397 -35.73 -5.24 -3.54
C THR A 397 -34.70 -4.13 -3.37
N MET A 398 -33.41 -4.40 -3.60
CA MET A 398 -32.35 -3.39 -3.55
C MET A 398 -32.53 -2.32 -4.64
N GLU A 399 -32.80 -2.73 -5.89
CA GLU A 399 -33.00 -1.81 -7.00
C GLU A 399 -34.25 -0.92 -6.79
N THR A 400 -35.35 -1.50 -6.31
CA THR A 400 -36.58 -0.74 -6.02
C THR A 400 -36.38 0.31 -4.92
N HIS A 401 -35.47 0.07 -3.98
CA HIS A 401 -35.21 0.96 -2.84
C HIS A 401 -33.92 1.77 -2.99
N GLU A 402 -33.30 1.80 -4.17
CA GLU A 402 -32.00 2.47 -4.40
C GLU A 402 -31.99 3.91 -3.89
N GLU A 403 -32.93 4.74 -4.34
CA GLU A 403 -33.00 6.16 -3.97
C GLU A 403 -33.16 6.35 -2.46
N LYS A 404 -33.97 5.49 -1.81
CA LYS A 404 -34.22 5.57 -0.37
C LYS A 404 -32.98 5.19 0.43
N ILE A 405 -32.30 4.10 0.06
CA ILE A 405 -31.09 3.64 0.74
C ILE A 405 -29.98 4.70 0.62
N VAL A 406 -29.77 5.24 -0.58
CA VAL A 406 -28.78 6.29 -0.82
C VAL A 406 -29.12 7.56 -0.03
N ALA A 407 -30.40 7.94 0.05
CA ALA A 407 -30.83 9.07 0.88
C ALA A 407 -30.52 8.84 2.36
N GLU A 408 -30.89 7.68 2.93
CA GLU A 408 -30.61 7.33 4.33
C GLU A 408 -29.09 7.39 4.66
N ILE A 409 -28.23 6.93 3.73
CA ILE A 409 -26.76 7.00 3.90
C ILE A 409 -26.24 8.44 3.81
N ASN A 410 -26.75 9.24 2.87
CA ASN A 410 -26.26 10.61 2.68
C ASN A 410 -26.74 11.57 3.78
N GLU A 411 -27.95 11.37 4.30
CA GLU A 411 -28.53 12.16 5.40
C GLU A 411 -27.80 11.95 6.73
N SER A 412 -27.07 10.84 6.89
CA SER A 412 -26.22 10.63 8.07
C SER A 412 -24.91 11.40 8.04
N GLN A 413 -24.57 12.09 6.94
CA GLN A 413 -23.34 12.87 6.83
C GLN A 413 -23.54 14.32 7.32
N GLY A 414 -22.43 15.04 7.54
CA GLY A 414 -22.43 16.48 7.87
C GLY A 414 -22.38 16.80 9.35
N ASN A 415 -22.40 15.79 10.21
CA ASN A 415 -22.31 15.94 11.66
C ASN A 415 -21.04 15.28 12.20
N ASN A 416 -20.65 15.67 13.42
CA ASN A 416 -19.58 15.01 14.15
C ASN A 416 -20.07 13.62 14.60
N GLU A 417 -19.26 12.60 14.37
CA GLU A 417 -19.53 11.22 14.75
C GLU A 417 -18.66 10.84 15.95
N ASP A 418 -19.30 10.63 17.11
CA ASP A 418 -18.62 10.14 18.31
C ASP A 418 -18.65 8.61 18.34
N ILE A 419 -17.49 8.00 18.11
CA ILE A 419 -17.27 6.56 18.19
C ILE A 419 -16.61 6.14 19.53
N ASN A 420 -16.51 7.06 20.49
CA ASN A 420 -15.96 6.84 21.83
C ASN A 420 -14.58 6.14 21.84
N GLY A 421 -13.69 6.56 20.94
CA GLY A 421 -12.33 6.04 20.86
C GLY A 421 -11.65 6.33 19.53
N TYR A 422 -10.41 5.85 19.38
CA TYR A 422 -9.66 5.93 18.12
C TYR A 422 -9.00 4.59 17.80
N TYR A 423 -8.10 4.12 18.66
CA TYR A 423 -7.46 2.81 18.52
C TYR A 423 -8.37 1.65 18.96
N PHE A 424 -9.29 1.93 19.87
CA PHE A 424 -10.24 0.96 20.41
C PHE A 424 -11.60 1.66 20.61
N PRO A 425 -12.32 1.96 19.50
CA PRO A 425 -13.64 2.61 19.55
C PRO A 425 -14.71 1.65 20.10
N ASP A 426 -15.84 2.23 20.52
CA ASP A 426 -17.00 1.45 20.94
C ASP A 426 -17.66 0.76 19.73
N GLU A 427 -17.78 -0.57 19.79
CA GLU A 427 -18.25 -1.38 18.67
C GLU A 427 -19.72 -1.10 18.31
N GLU A 428 -20.58 -0.86 19.31
CA GLU A 428 -21.99 -0.58 19.07
C GLU A 428 -22.16 0.79 18.39
N LEU A 429 -21.44 1.81 18.88
CA LEU A 429 -21.44 3.12 18.24
C LEU A 429 -20.92 3.05 16.80
N VAL A 430 -19.79 2.38 16.55
CA VAL A 430 -19.25 2.19 15.20
C VAL A 430 -20.26 1.49 14.29
N ASN A 431 -20.89 0.41 14.74
CA ASN A 431 -21.90 -0.30 13.95
C ASN A 431 -23.07 0.60 13.57
N ASN A 432 -23.56 1.41 14.51
CA ASN A 432 -24.68 2.32 14.27
C ASN A 432 -24.34 3.39 13.21
N VAL A 433 -23.16 4.02 13.30
CA VAL A 433 -22.75 5.06 12.35
C VAL A 433 -22.30 4.50 10.99
N MET A 434 -21.81 3.26 10.94
CA MET A 434 -21.39 2.60 9.70
C MET A 434 -22.55 1.94 8.94
N ARG A 435 -23.68 1.65 9.62
CA ARG A 435 -24.88 1.05 9.02
C ARG A 435 -26.13 1.94 9.18
N PRO A 436 -26.12 3.20 8.70
CA PRO A 436 -27.20 4.15 8.96
C PRO A 436 -28.51 3.83 8.22
N SER A 437 -28.45 3.08 7.11
CA SER A 437 -29.65 2.73 6.32
C SER A 437 -30.39 1.55 6.93
N ALA A 438 -31.48 1.84 7.65
CA ALA A 438 -32.40 0.83 8.17
C ALA A 438 -33.03 -0.01 7.04
N THR A 439 -33.26 0.60 5.87
CA THR A 439 -33.79 -0.11 4.70
C THR A 439 -32.79 -1.16 4.21
N LEU A 440 -31.52 -0.79 4.02
CA LEU A 440 -30.48 -1.73 3.61
C LEU A 440 -30.25 -2.83 4.65
N ASN A 441 -30.17 -2.46 5.93
CA ASN A 441 -29.99 -3.43 7.02
C ASN A 441 -31.12 -4.48 7.00
N THR A 442 -32.37 -4.06 6.84
CA THR A 442 -33.51 -4.97 6.76
C THR A 442 -33.40 -5.95 5.58
N ILE A 443 -32.88 -5.51 4.42
CA ILE A 443 -32.70 -6.39 3.26
C ILE A 443 -31.61 -7.44 3.55
N ILE A 444 -30.46 -7.01 4.08
CA ILE A 444 -29.32 -7.89 4.36
C ILE A 444 -29.64 -8.87 5.50
N ASP A 445 -30.24 -8.40 6.59
CA ASP A 445 -30.55 -9.23 7.76
C ASP A 445 -31.63 -10.30 7.45
N ASN A 446 -32.45 -10.07 6.40
CA ASN A 446 -33.44 -11.04 5.92
C ASN A 446 -32.94 -11.94 4.78
N LEU A 447 -31.64 -11.91 4.46
CA LEU A 447 -31.04 -12.83 3.48
C LEU A 447 -31.05 -14.26 4.04
N GLN A 448 -32.11 -15.01 3.74
CA GLN A 448 -32.24 -16.40 4.17
C GLN A 448 -31.51 -17.32 3.18
N TYR A 449 -30.51 -18.03 3.70
CA TYR A 449 -29.94 -19.19 3.04
C TYR A 449 -30.64 -20.41 3.64
N ASP A 450 -31.45 -21.12 2.86
CA ASP A 450 -31.96 -22.43 3.28
C ASP A 450 -30.75 -23.34 3.51
N SER A 451 -30.51 -23.66 4.78
CA SER A 451 -29.39 -24.47 5.27
C SER A 451 -29.47 -25.91 4.79
#